data_AF-A0A7J4UTS4-F1
#
_entry.id   AF-A0A7J4UTS4-F1
#
_cell.length_a   1.000
_cell.length_b   1.000
_cell.length_c   1.000
_cell.angle_alpha   90.00
_cell.angle_beta   90.00
_cell.angle_gamma   90.00
#
_symmetry.space_group_name_H-M   'P 1'
#
loop_
_entity.id
_entity.type
_entity.pdbx_description
1 polymer ?
#
loop_
_entity_poly.entity_id
_entity_poly.type
_entity_poly.pdbx_seq_one_letter_code
_entity_poly.pdbx_strand_id
1 'polypeptide(L)'
;IFTYFLYYSESIATIGFGLGQTFNLILVLMGYLAIVFQIPIFVMLALLMRIVTRKWLVKRRILFWGGFLGLSFIFSPDPTGMAPLIVTLTMVGLFEGTLLIAKWAGKE
;
A
#
# COMPACT_ATOMS: atom_id res chain seq x y z
N ILE A 1 45.18 -19.53 0.98
CA ILE A 1 44.25 -19.28 -0.16
C ILE A 1 42.84 -19.79 0.15
N PHE A 2 42.65 -21.04 0.55
CA PHE A 2 41.32 -21.63 0.83
C PHE A 2 40.56 -20.95 1.99
N THR A 3 41.25 -20.52 3.04
CA THR A 3 40.67 -19.75 4.16
C THR A 3 40.20 -18.35 3.76
N TYR A 4 40.86 -17.72 2.79
CA TYR A 4 40.46 -16.41 2.26
C TYR A 4 39.16 -16.52 1.45
N PHE A 5 39.01 -17.60 0.68
CA PHE A 5 37.76 -17.89 -0.04
C PHE A 5 36.61 -18.27 0.90
N LEU A 6 36.87 -18.99 2.00
CA LEU A 6 35.84 -19.29 3.00
C LEU A 6 35.37 -18.03 3.74
N TYR A 7 36.29 -17.18 4.20
CA TYR A 7 35.97 -15.94 4.92
C TYR A 7 35.23 -14.92 4.02
N TYR A 8 35.64 -14.82 2.75
CA TYR A 8 34.98 -13.96 1.76
C TYR A 8 33.62 -14.52 1.32
N SER A 9 33.47 -15.84 1.16
CA SER A 9 32.19 -16.47 0.81
C SER A 9 31.15 -16.40 1.93
N GLU A 10 31.53 -16.48 3.22
CA GLU A 10 30.57 -16.28 4.32
C GLU A 10 30.01 -14.85 4.35
N SER A 11 30.86 -13.85 4.14
CA SER A 11 30.43 -12.44 4.08
C SER A 11 29.62 -12.12 2.82
N ILE A 12 29.88 -12.78 1.69
CA ILE A 12 29.08 -12.60 0.47
C ILE A 12 27.76 -13.36 0.55
N ALA A 13 27.74 -14.54 1.15
CA ALA A 13 26.52 -15.32 1.34
C ALA A 13 25.50 -14.57 2.20
N THR A 14 25.95 -13.87 3.25
CA THR A 14 25.09 -13.03 4.10
C THR A 14 24.57 -11.78 3.36
N ILE A 15 25.39 -11.13 2.53
CA ILE A 15 24.95 -10.02 1.68
C ILE A 15 23.94 -10.49 0.62
N GLY A 16 24.17 -11.64 -0.03
CA GLY A 16 23.25 -12.22 -1.01
C GLY A 16 21.89 -12.60 -0.41
N PHE A 17 21.88 -13.14 0.82
CA PHE A 17 20.64 -13.47 1.53
C PHE A 17 19.85 -12.21 1.92
N GLY A 18 20.54 -11.17 2.41
CA GLY A 18 19.92 -9.87 2.73
C GLY A 18 19.40 -9.13 1.49
N LEU A 19 20.11 -9.22 0.36
CA LEU A 19 19.65 -8.68 -0.92
C LEU A 19 18.39 -9.40 -1.41
N GLY A 20 18.36 -10.74 -1.38
CA GLY A 20 17.20 -11.52 -1.80
C GLY A 20 15.94 -11.18 -0.99
N GLN A 21 16.07 -11.04 0.33
CA GLN A 21 14.98 -10.64 1.22
C GLN A 21 14.50 -9.21 0.94
N THR A 22 15.44 -8.29 0.71
CA THR A 22 15.11 -6.88 0.42
C THR A 22 14.43 -6.73 -0.94
N PHE A 23 14.92 -7.40 -1.98
CA PHE A 23 14.29 -7.40 -3.30
C PHE A 23 12.89 -8.03 -3.26
N ASN A 24 12.73 -9.15 -2.55
CA ASN A 24 11.41 -9.76 -2.38
C ASN A 24 10.44 -8.81 -1.65
N LEU A 25 10.90 -8.15 -0.58
CA LEU A 25 10.11 -7.15 0.12
C LEU A 25 9.70 -5.99 -0.80
N ILE A 26 10.63 -5.43 -1.58
CA ILE A 26 10.35 -4.37 -2.54
C ILE A 26 9.32 -4.84 -3.58
N LEU A 27 9.47 -6.05 -4.13
CA LEU A 27 8.54 -6.60 -5.12
C LEU A 27 7.13 -6.77 -4.55
N VAL A 28 7.01 -7.30 -3.33
CA VAL A 28 5.72 -7.45 -2.64
C VAL A 28 5.09 -6.08 -2.38
N LEU A 29 5.87 -5.12 -1.85
CA LEU A 29 5.39 -3.76 -1.59
C LEU A 29 4.97 -3.04 -2.87
N MET A 30 5.75 -3.16 -3.95
CA MET A 30 5.41 -2.60 -5.26
C MET A 30 4.11 -3.19 -5.82
N GLY A 31 3.97 -4.52 -5.78
CA GLY A 31 2.76 -5.19 -6.24
C GLY A 31 1.53 -4.78 -5.44
N TYR A 32 1.66 -4.72 -4.11
CA TYR A 32 0.58 -4.27 -3.24
C TYR A 32 0.22 -2.80 -3.48
N LEU A 33 1.21 -1.93 -3.59
CA LEU A 33 1.00 -0.51 -3.84
C LEU A 33 0.34 -0.28 -5.21
N ALA A 34 0.68 -1.06 -6.24
CA ALA A 34 0.02 -1.00 -7.54
C ALA A 34 -1.48 -1.29 -7.46
N ILE A 35 -1.90 -2.22 -6.59
CA ILE A 35 -3.32 -2.50 -6.32
C ILE A 35 -3.96 -1.32 -5.57
N VAL A 36 -3.27 -0.77 -4.57
CA VAL A 36 -3.74 0.39 -3.78
C VAL A 36 -3.97 1.61 -4.66
N PHE A 37 -3.12 1.86 -5.65
CA PHE A 37 -3.29 2.94 -6.62
C PHE A 37 -4.54 2.81 -7.50
N GLN A 38 -5.23 1.66 -7.49
CA GLN A 38 -6.51 1.51 -8.20
C GLN A 38 -7.70 2.05 -7.41
N ILE A 39 -7.57 2.28 -6.09
CA ILE A 39 -8.65 2.81 -5.24
C ILE A 39 -9.31 4.07 -5.85
N PRO A 40 -8.56 5.10 -6.30
CA PRO A 40 -9.15 6.26 -6.96
C PRO A 40 -10.04 5.93 -8.16
N ILE A 41 -9.58 5.03 -9.01
CA ILE A 41 -10.30 4.66 -10.23
C ILE A 41 -11.58 3.91 -9.86
N PHE A 42 -11.52 2.94 -8.94
CA PHE A 42 -12.71 2.23 -8.47
C PHE A 42 -13.74 3.16 -7.83
N VAL A 43 -13.30 4.10 -6.99
CA VAL A 43 -14.19 5.08 -6.35
C VAL A 43 -14.81 6.01 -7.39
N MET A 44 -14.02 6.52 -8.33
CA MET A 44 -14.52 7.40 -9.39
C MET A 44 -15.51 6.67 -10.31
N LEU A 45 -15.24 5.41 -10.65
CA LEU A 45 -16.14 4.58 -11.43
C LEU A 45 -17.44 4.29 -10.67
N ALA A 46 -17.39 3.99 -9.37
CA ALA A 46 -18.57 3.78 -8.55
C ALA A 46 -19.44 5.06 -8.46
N LEU A 47 -18.81 6.24 -8.39
CA LEU A 47 -19.49 7.54 -8.46
C LEU A 47 -20.11 7.79 -9.85
N LEU A 48 -19.38 7.47 -10.93
CA LEU A 48 -19.85 7.63 -12.31
C LEU A 48 -21.04 6.74 -12.63
N MET A 49 -21.00 5.49 -12.18
CA MET A 49 -22.09 4.52 -12.33
C MET A 49 -23.24 4.77 -11.34
N ARG A 50 -23.17 5.83 -10.52
CA ARG A 50 -24.16 6.19 -9.49
C ARG A 50 -24.45 5.06 -8.48
N ILE A 51 -23.50 4.15 -8.28
CA ILE A 51 -23.60 3.06 -7.29
C ILE A 51 -23.48 3.64 -5.87
N VAL A 52 -22.64 4.67 -5.72
CA VAL A 52 -22.43 5.41 -4.46
C VAL A 52 -22.52 6.90 -4.72
N THR A 53 -22.90 7.68 -3.70
CA THR A 53 -22.84 9.15 -3.75
C THR A 53 -21.66 9.67 -2.94
N ARG A 54 -21.17 10.86 -3.27
CA ARG A 54 -20.07 11.47 -2.54
C ARG A 54 -20.43 11.69 -1.07
N LYS A 55 -21.65 12.18 -0.80
CA LYS A 55 -22.18 12.36 0.57
C LYS A 55 -22.21 11.03 1.35
N TRP A 56 -22.53 9.92 0.68
CA TRP A 56 -22.52 8.60 1.30
C TRP A 56 -21.12 8.15 1.72
N LEU A 57 -20.13 8.35 0.84
CA LEU A 57 -18.72 8.01 1.10
C LEU A 57 -18.14 8.85 2.24
N VAL A 58 -18.38 10.16 2.24
CA VAL A 58 -17.91 11.08 3.29
C VAL A 58 -18.47 10.69 4.66
N LYS A 59 -19.76 10.34 4.74
CA LYS A 59 -20.39 9.91 6.00
C LYS A 59 -19.77 8.62 6.56
N ARG A 60 -19.14 7.81 5.70
CA ARG A 60 -18.59 6.48 6.03
C ARG A 60 -17.08 6.42 6.00
N ARG A 61 -16.39 7.57 6.02
CA ARG A 61 -14.91 7.64 6.00
C ARG A 61 -14.24 6.74 7.02
N ILE A 62 -14.80 6.65 8.24
CA ILE A 62 -14.22 5.85 9.33
C ILE A 62 -14.22 4.35 9.00
N LEU A 63 -15.25 3.86 8.29
CA LEU A 63 -15.30 2.47 7.85
C LEU A 63 -14.22 2.17 6.81
N PHE A 64 -13.99 3.11 5.88
CA PHE A 64 -12.91 2.99 4.89
C PHE A 64 -11.54 3.08 5.55
N TRP A 65 -11.31 4.05 6.44
CA TRP A 65 -10.06 4.19 7.17
C TRP A 65 -9.74 2.95 8.01
N GLY A 66 -10.74 2.42 8.73
CA GLY A 66 -10.60 1.18 9.50
C GLY A 66 -10.34 -0.04 8.61
N GLY A 67 -11.03 -0.13 7.46
CA GLY A 67 -10.81 -1.18 6.47
C GLY A 67 -9.41 -1.15 5.86
N PHE A 68 -8.90 0.04 5.52
CA PHE A 68 -7.54 0.22 4.99
C PHE A 68 -6.48 -0.14 6.02
N LEU A 69 -6.68 0.29 7.27
CA LEU A 69 -5.80 -0.09 8.37
C LEU A 69 -5.78 -1.61 8.52
N GLY A 70 -6.95 -2.26 8.63
CA GLY A 70 -7.03 -3.72 8.76
C GLY A 70 -6.38 -4.45 7.59
N LEU A 71 -6.60 -3.99 6.35
CA LEU A 71 -6.03 -4.60 5.15
C LEU A 71 -4.50 -4.47 5.11
N SER A 72 -3.96 -3.31 5.53
CA SER A 72 -2.51 -3.06 5.52
C SER A 72 -1.74 -3.99 6.48
N PHE A 73 -2.31 -4.29 7.65
CA PHE A 73 -1.69 -5.20 8.62
C PHE A 73 -1.69 -6.66 8.15
N ILE A 74 -2.62 -7.05 7.26
CA ILE A 74 -2.66 -8.41 6.69
C ILE A 74 -1.64 -8.56 5.55
N PHE A 75 -1.52 -7.56 4.68
CA PHE A 75 -0.74 -7.66 3.44
C PHE A 75 0.70 -7.12 3.54
N SER A 76 0.98 -6.24 4.50
CA SER A 76 2.34 -5.72 4.74
C SER A 76 2.80 -5.92 6.19
N PRO A 77 2.73 -7.15 6.74
CA PRO A 77 3.11 -7.39 8.13
C PRO A 77 4.60 -7.10 8.32
N ASP A 78 4.92 -6.01 9.00
CA ASP A 78 6.26 -5.73 9.51
C ASP A 78 6.26 -5.83 11.06
N PRO A 79 7.36 -6.29 11.67
CA PRO A 79 7.45 -6.38 13.14
C PRO A 79 7.28 -5.04 13.85
N THR A 80 7.55 -3.93 13.15
CA THR A 80 7.48 -2.56 13.67
C THR A 80 6.12 -1.89 13.52
N GLY A 81 5.23 -2.39 12.66
CA GLY A 81 3.94 -1.76 12.33
C GLY A 81 4.03 -0.50 11.46
N MET A 82 5.23 -0.11 11.02
CA MET A 82 5.46 1.14 10.28
C MET A 82 5.08 1.02 8.81
N ALA A 83 5.36 -0.12 8.17
CA ALA A 83 4.99 -0.33 6.77
C ALA A 83 3.46 -0.31 6.54
N PRO A 84 2.63 -1.04 7.32
CA PRO A 84 1.17 -0.95 7.30
C PRO A 84 0.65 0.47 7.48
N LEU A 85 1.24 1.23 8.41
CA LEU A 85 0.82 2.60 8.68
C LEU A 85 1.08 3.52 7.50
N ILE A 86 2.28 3.47 6.90
CA ILE A 86 2.63 4.28 5.72
C ILE A 86 1.71 3.92 4.55
N VAL A 87 1.46 2.64 4.35
CA VAL A 87 0.58 2.17 3.26
C VAL A 87 -0.87 2.58 3.52
N THR A 88 -1.36 2.47 4.76
CA THR A 88 -2.69 2.96 5.16
C THR A 88 -2.84 4.46 4.91
N LEU A 89 -1.85 5.26 5.31
CA LEU A 89 -1.86 6.70 5.04
C LEU A 89 -1.92 6.99 3.55
N THR A 90 -1.22 6.20 2.74
CA THR A 90 -1.26 6.33 1.27
C THR A 90 -2.65 5.98 0.73
N MET A 91 -3.27 4.88 1.18
CA MET A 91 -4.64 4.50 0.82
C MET A 91 -5.65 5.59 1.18
N VAL A 92 -5.58 6.11 2.41
CA VAL A 92 -6.45 7.18 2.91
C VAL A 92 -6.26 8.45 2.09
N GLY A 93 -5.00 8.84 1.82
CA GLY A 93 -4.68 10.00 1.00
C GLY A 93 -5.25 9.90 -0.41
N LEU A 94 -5.13 8.72 -1.05
CA LEU A 94 -5.71 8.46 -2.37
C LEU A 94 -7.24 8.51 -2.35
N PHE A 95 -7.88 7.93 -1.34
CA PHE A 95 -9.33 7.96 -1.17
C PHE A 95 -9.87 9.37 -0.97
N GLU A 96 -9.32 10.12 -0.02
CA GLU A 96 -9.73 11.50 0.28
C GLU A 96 -9.40 12.43 -0.89
N GLY A 97 -8.24 12.25 -1.53
CA GLY A 97 -7.87 12.98 -2.75
C GLY A 97 -8.87 12.76 -3.88
N THR A 98 -9.37 11.53 -4.03
CA THR A 98 -10.41 11.22 -5.01
C THR A 98 -11.73 11.92 -4.69
N LEU A 99 -12.13 11.98 -3.41
CA LEU A 99 -13.34 12.69 -2.99
C LEU A 99 -13.24 14.22 -3.19
N LEU A 100 -12.03 14.77 -3.10
CA LEU A 100 -11.74 16.17 -3.39
C LEU A 100 -11.85 16.44 -4.89
N ILE A 101 -11.20 15.61 -5.72
CA ILE A 101 -11.30 15.71 -7.18
C ILE A 101 -12.75 15.53 -7.65
N ALA A 102 -13.50 14.59 -7.07
CA ALA A 102 -14.91 14.39 -7.38
C ALA A 102 -15.77 15.63 -7.06
N LYS A 103 -15.44 16.35 -5.96
CA LYS A 103 -16.09 17.62 -5.62
C LYS A 103 -15.83 18.67 -6.71
N TRP A 104 -14.58 18.80 -7.15
CA TRP A 104 -14.20 19.72 -8.23
C TRP A 104 -14.84 19.35 -9.57
N ALA A 105 -15.07 18.06 -9.81
CA ALA A 105 -15.76 17.57 -11.00
C ALA A 105 -17.30 17.76 -10.95
N GLY A 106 -17.86 18.42 -9.93
CA GLY A 106 -19.30 18.70 -9.82
C GLY A 106 -20.16 17.47 -9.51
N LYS A 107 -19.56 16.36 -9.04
CA LYS A 107 -20.28 15.15 -8.65
C LYS A 107 -20.60 15.20 -7.15
N GLU A 108 -21.84 15.58 -6.80
CA GLU A 108 -22.36 15.59 -5.42
C GLU A 108 -22.93 14.25 -4.94
#